data_AF-A0A2E3EIU3-F1
#
_entry.id   AF-A0A2E3EIU3-F1
#
_cell.length_a   1.000
_cell.length_b   1.000
_cell.length_c   1.000
_cell.angle_alpha   90.00
_cell.angle_beta   90.00
_cell.angle_gamma   90.00
#
_symmetry.space_group_name_H-M   'P 1'
#
loop_
_entity.id
_entity.type
_entity.pdbx_description
1 polymer ?
#
loop_
_entity_poly.entity_id
_entity_poly.type
_entity_poly.pdbx_seq_one_letter_code
_entity_poly.pdbx_strand_id
1 'polypeptide(L)'
;MPGLIGCSARHARRAERSLPVLHEYPTFDYDQVDYITSDTHFSHARISELAARPFGSAGEMDAELIRRWNQTVAPADVVLHLGDVALGPIAESLPLTAQLHGRKFLVPGNHDRVSPATQSRRAIERFAPLYEQAGWIMLPEIIQGTRRGTLLLASHYPYSGDTQDADRHTSHRPVDRGAPLLHGHTHDRENGPVGHQFHVGVDAFGYAPIPFTLIDAWLDDLRREEEEIAAIVRERTAMGESTPLSELAEKLGIDLAALGDTPE
;
A
#
# COMPACT_ATOMS: atom_id res chain seq x y z
N MET A 1 -58.81 44.14 3.84
CA MET A 1 -58.83 43.19 4.97
C MET A 1 -58.49 41.80 4.42
N PRO A 2 -57.69 40.99 5.12
CA PRO A 2 -56.34 40.58 4.66
C PRO A 2 -56.19 39.08 4.39
N GLY A 3 -55.02 38.66 3.88
CA GLY A 3 -54.50 37.27 3.95
C GLY A 3 -53.66 36.88 2.73
N LEU A 4 -52.35 37.12 2.66
CA LEU A 4 -51.21 36.40 3.28
C LEU A 4 -51.00 34.94 2.80
N ILE A 5 -49.84 34.72 2.15
CA ILE A 5 -48.88 33.61 2.30
C ILE A 5 -49.36 32.22 1.78
N GLY A 6 -48.58 31.43 1.03
CA GLY A 6 -47.13 31.44 0.87
C GLY A 6 -46.63 30.55 -0.26
N CYS A 7 -45.43 30.91 -0.71
CA CYS A 7 -44.59 30.16 -1.60
C CYS A 7 -43.96 28.99 -0.81
N SER A 8 -44.30 27.75 -1.14
CA SER A 8 -43.63 26.57 -0.59
C SER A 8 -42.51 26.14 -1.53
N ALA A 9 -41.30 26.64 -1.26
CA ALA A 9 -40.08 26.12 -1.84
C ALA A 9 -39.79 24.74 -1.21
N ARG A 10 -40.08 23.67 -1.96
CA ARG A 10 -39.69 22.31 -1.60
C ARG A 10 -38.16 22.21 -1.73
N HIS A 11 -37.48 22.17 -0.59
CA HIS A 11 -36.08 21.79 -0.50
C HIS A 11 -35.94 20.32 -0.92
N ALA A 12 -35.53 20.09 -2.17
CA ALA A 12 -35.00 18.80 -2.58
C ALA A 12 -33.62 18.63 -1.92
N ARG A 13 -33.57 17.86 -0.83
CA ARG A 13 -32.29 17.38 -0.29
C ARG A 13 -31.66 16.51 -1.38
N ARG A 14 -30.59 17.02 -1.99
CA ARG A 14 -29.75 16.24 -2.90
C ARG A 14 -29.03 15.21 -2.03
N ALA A 15 -29.51 13.97 -2.06
CA ALA A 15 -28.79 12.87 -1.44
C ALA A 15 -27.41 12.79 -2.11
N GLU A 16 -26.35 12.96 -1.31
CA GLU A 16 -25.00 12.58 -1.69
C GLU A 16 -25.02 11.08 -1.98
N ARG A 17 -25.19 10.73 -3.26
CA ARG A 17 -24.96 9.38 -3.74
C ARG A 17 -23.44 9.20 -3.75
N SER A 18 -22.92 8.58 -2.70
CA SER A 18 -21.61 7.94 -2.75
C SER A 18 -21.57 7.05 -3.98
N LEU A 19 -20.60 7.29 -4.86
CA LEU A 19 -20.34 6.40 -5.98
C LEU A 19 -20.05 5.01 -5.43
N PRO A 20 -20.59 3.92 -6.03
CA PRO A 20 -20.27 2.58 -5.57
C PRO A 20 -18.75 2.39 -5.67
N VAL A 21 -18.13 1.95 -4.58
CA VAL A 21 -16.72 1.55 -4.58
C VAL A 21 -16.63 0.39 -5.56
N LEU A 22 -16.06 0.65 -6.74
CA LEU A 22 -15.82 -0.41 -7.71
C LEU A 22 -14.77 -1.34 -7.12
N HIS A 23 -15.18 -2.57 -6.86
CA HIS A 23 -14.27 -3.59 -6.37
C HIS A 23 -13.41 -4.10 -7.53
N GLU A 24 -12.26 -3.44 -7.77
CA GLU A 24 -11.34 -3.77 -8.87
C GLU A 24 -10.55 -5.06 -8.58
N TYR A 25 -10.26 -5.35 -7.30
CA TYR A 25 -9.51 -6.51 -6.87
C TYR A 25 -10.31 -7.44 -5.94
N PRO A 26 -9.87 -8.68 -5.70
CA PRO A 26 -10.48 -9.55 -4.70
C PRO A 26 -10.45 -8.94 -3.29
N THR A 27 -11.57 -9.04 -2.59
CA THR A 27 -11.73 -8.45 -1.25
C THR A 27 -11.04 -9.30 -0.18
N PHE A 28 -10.39 -8.64 0.77
CA PHE A 28 -9.75 -9.20 1.95
C PHE A 28 -10.20 -8.39 3.19
N ASP A 29 -10.43 -9.09 4.29
CA ASP A 29 -10.80 -8.47 5.56
C ASP A 29 -9.53 -8.07 6.33
N TYR A 30 -9.18 -6.78 6.28
CA TYR A 30 -8.03 -6.24 7.01
C TYR A 30 -8.28 -6.07 8.51
N ASP A 31 -9.52 -6.09 8.98
CA ASP A 31 -9.81 -5.94 10.41
C ASP A 31 -9.31 -7.16 11.21
N GLN A 32 -9.11 -8.30 10.53
CA GLN A 32 -8.53 -9.51 11.14
C GLN A 32 -7.01 -9.46 11.31
N VAL A 33 -6.29 -8.48 10.73
CA VAL A 33 -4.82 -8.49 10.68
C VAL A 33 -4.22 -7.76 11.89
N ASP A 34 -3.28 -8.42 12.56
CA ASP A 34 -2.55 -7.89 13.71
C ASP A 34 -1.18 -7.33 13.32
N TYR A 35 -0.49 -7.98 12.39
CA TYR A 35 0.85 -7.60 11.94
C TYR A 35 1.01 -7.69 10.42
N ILE A 36 1.93 -6.90 9.88
CA ILE A 36 2.29 -6.91 8.47
C ILE A 36 3.80 -6.86 8.26
N THR A 37 4.28 -7.50 7.20
CA THR A 37 5.67 -7.42 6.75
C THR A 37 5.82 -7.82 5.28
N SER A 38 7.03 -7.76 4.76
CA SER A 38 7.38 -8.19 3.40
C SER A 38 8.87 -8.48 3.29
N ASP A 39 9.27 -9.17 2.21
CA ASP A 39 10.67 -9.28 1.79
C ASP A 39 11.57 -10.01 2.81
N THR A 40 11.07 -11.06 3.49
CA THR A 40 11.91 -11.84 4.41
C THR A 40 13.11 -12.51 3.71
N HIS A 41 12.95 -12.97 2.47
CA HIS A 41 14.00 -13.60 1.66
C HIS A 41 14.76 -14.73 2.38
N PHE A 42 14.04 -15.64 3.03
CA PHE A 42 14.64 -16.82 3.68
C PHE A 42 15.59 -17.56 2.74
N SER A 43 16.75 -17.91 3.30
CA SER A 43 17.88 -18.59 2.67
C SER A 43 18.48 -17.89 1.44
N HIS A 44 18.24 -16.59 1.26
CA HIS A 44 18.81 -15.84 0.14
C HIS A 44 20.21 -15.30 0.46
N ALA A 45 21.27 -16.07 0.21
CA ALA A 45 22.64 -15.68 0.58
C ALA A 45 23.09 -14.32 0.03
N ARG A 46 22.64 -13.94 -1.18
CA ARG A 46 23.04 -12.67 -1.81
C ARG A 46 22.26 -11.44 -1.31
N ILE A 47 21.16 -11.62 -0.56
CA ILE A 47 20.36 -10.47 -0.12
C ILE A 47 21.15 -9.55 0.82
N SER A 48 22.05 -10.10 1.63
CA SER A 48 22.89 -9.31 2.52
C SER A 48 23.75 -8.31 1.76
N GLU A 49 24.28 -8.69 0.60
CA GLU A 49 25.05 -7.80 -0.26
C GLU A 49 24.15 -6.80 -0.98
N LEU A 50 23.00 -7.25 -1.50
CA LEU A 50 22.12 -6.44 -2.33
C LEU A 50 21.32 -5.38 -1.54
N ALA A 51 20.88 -5.71 -0.33
CA ALA A 51 20.09 -4.84 0.54
C ALA A 51 20.89 -4.34 1.77
N ALA A 52 22.21 -4.58 1.79
CA ALA A 52 23.10 -4.23 2.91
C ALA A 52 22.58 -4.75 4.27
N ARG A 53 22.09 -6.00 4.30
CA ARG A 53 21.70 -6.65 5.56
C ARG A 53 22.93 -7.05 6.37
N PRO A 54 22.95 -6.83 7.69
CA PRO A 54 24.15 -6.97 8.52
C PRO A 54 24.40 -8.42 8.98
N PHE A 55 24.17 -9.41 8.10
CA PHE A 55 24.31 -10.84 8.44
C PHE A 55 25.49 -11.46 7.70
N GLY A 56 26.31 -12.23 8.42
CA GLY A 56 27.48 -12.92 7.85
C GLY A 56 27.12 -14.16 7.03
N SER A 57 25.89 -14.67 7.14
CA SER A 57 25.39 -15.78 6.31
C SER A 57 23.87 -15.80 6.21
N ALA A 58 23.35 -16.54 5.22
CA ALA A 58 21.91 -16.79 5.10
C ALA A 58 21.33 -17.50 6.34
N GLY A 59 22.06 -18.46 6.91
CA GLY A 59 21.60 -19.18 8.11
C GLY A 59 21.52 -18.29 9.35
N GLU A 60 22.46 -17.35 9.51
CA GLU A 60 22.42 -16.34 10.57
C GLU A 60 21.21 -15.41 10.41
N MET A 61 20.96 -14.93 9.18
CA MET A 61 19.80 -14.11 8.85
C MET A 61 18.49 -14.86 9.12
N ASP A 62 18.37 -16.10 8.65
CA ASP A 62 17.17 -16.93 8.82
C ASP A 62 16.85 -17.12 10.32
N ALA A 63 17.87 -17.40 11.13
CA ALA A 63 17.72 -17.54 12.58
C ALA A 63 17.28 -16.23 13.25
N GLU A 64 17.84 -15.10 12.84
CA GLU A 64 17.46 -13.80 13.40
C GLU A 64 16.04 -13.39 13.01
N LEU A 65 15.64 -13.61 11.75
CA LEU A 65 14.27 -13.37 11.28
C LEU A 65 13.26 -14.17 12.08
N ILE A 66 13.50 -15.47 12.30
CA ILE A 66 12.64 -16.32 13.11
C ILE A 66 12.57 -15.79 14.55
N ARG A 67 13.72 -15.46 15.14
CA ARG A 67 13.79 -14.96 16.52
C ARG A 67 12.99 -13.66 16.69
N ARG A 68 13.18 -12.69 15.80
CA ARG A 68 12.48 -11.40 15.84
C ARG A 68 10.99 -11.54 15.57
N TRP A 69 10.63 -12.34 14.57
CA TRP A 69 9.23 -12.65 14.29
C TRP A 69 8.53 -13.21 15.52
N ASN A 70 9.08 -14.26 16.13
CA ASN A 70 8.44 -14.95 17.25
C ASN A 70 8.50 -14.17 18.58
N GLN A 71 9.33 -13.13 18.68
CA GLN A 71 9.29 -12.16 19.77
C GLN A 71 8.16 -11.13 19.62
N THR A 72 7.79 -10.82 18.38
CA THR A 72 6.78 -9.81 18.06
C THR A 72 5.38 -10.42 17.92
N VAL A 73 5.29 -11.59 17.28
CA VAL A 73 4.05 -12.24 16.89
C VAL A 73 3.78 -13.43 17.81
N ALA A 74 2.61 -13.43 18.44
CA ALA A 74 2.11 -14.56 19.22
C ALA A 74 1.47 -15.63 18.30
N PRO A 75 1.38 -16.89 18.75
CA PRO A 75 0.83 -17.97 17.92
C PRO A 75 -0.61 -17.75 17.42
N ALA A 76 -1.41 -16.93 18.12
CA ALA A 76 -2.80 -16.66 17.78
C ALA A 76 -2.99 -15.47 16.83
N ASP A 77 -1.95 -14.66 16.63
CA ASP A 77 -2.03 -13.44 15.83
C ASP A 77 -2.12 -13.75 14.34
N VAL A 78 -2.65 -12.80 13.57
CA VAL A 78 -2.72 -12.87 12.11
C VAL A 78 -1.68 -11.96 11.48
N VAL A 79 -0.91 -12.52 10.56
CA VAL A 79 0.14 -11.80 9.83
C VAL A 79 -0.18 -11.78 8.33
N LEU A 80 -0.15 -10.59 7.74
CA LEU A 80 -0.16 -10.40 6.30
C LEU A 80 1.28 -10.22 5.81
N HIS A 81 1.71 -11.02 4.84
CA HIS A 81 3.04 -10.91 4.23
C HIS A 81 2.90 -10.50 2.76
N LEU A 82 3.59 -9.43 2.36
CA LEU A 82 3.50 -8.89 0.99
C LEU A 82 4.61 -9.41 0.08
N GLY A 83 4.85 -10.71 0.10
CA GLY A 83 5.67 -11.35 -0.93
C GLY A 83 7.16 -11.50 -0.61
N ASP A 84 7.83 -12.31 -1.44
CA ASP A 84 9.25 -12.64 -1.40
C ASP A 84 9.69 -13.29 -0.09
N VAL A 85 8.96 -14.36 0.25
CA VAL A 85 9.15 -15.09 1.51
C VAL A 85 10.50 -15.79 1.55
N ALA A 86 10.83 -16.56 0.52
CA ALA A 86 12.00 -17.44 0.48
C ALA A 86 12.58 -17.54 -0.94
N LEU A 87 13.91 -17.41 -1.06
CA LEU A 87 14.60 -17.40 -2.37
C LEU A 87 15.77 -18.39 -2.48
N GLY A 88 16.10 -19.11 -1.41
CA GLY A 88 17.00 -20.26 -1.49
C GLY A 88 16.38 -21.46 -2.20
N PRO A 89 16.98 -22.66 -2.06
CA PRO A 89 16.35 -23.90 -2.48
C PRO A 89 14.99 -24.09 -1.78
N ILE A 90 13.90 -23.83 -2.49
CA ILE A 90 12.54 -23.67 -1.92
C ILE A 90 12.10 -24.85 -1.04
N ALA A 91 12.49 -26.08 -1.40
CA ALA A 91 12.18 -27.28 -0.62
C ALA A 91 12.86 -27.31 0.76
N GLU A 92 13.96 -26.58 0.94
CA GLU A 92 14.70 -26.45 2.19
C GLU A 92 14.32 -25.16 2.94
N SER A 93 14.06 -24.09 2.19
CA SER A 93 13.80 -22.75 2.74
C SER A 93 12.39 -22.58 3.29
N LEU A 94 11.34 -23.08 2.62
CA LEU A 94 9.96 -22.96 3.12
C LEU A 94 9.73 -23.65 4.48
N PRO A 95 10.27 -24.86 4.75
CA PRO A 95 10.17 -25.46 6.07
C PRO A 95 10.69 -24.59 7.23
N LEU A 96 11.66 -23.70 6.99
CA LEU A 96 12.12 -22.76 8.02
C LEU A 96 10.99 -21.83 8.47
N THR A 97 10.15 -21.40 7.53
CA THR A 97 9.04 -20.47 7.78
C THR A 97 7.87 -21.11 8.55
N ALA A 98 7.82 -22.43 8.64
CA ALA A 98 6.85 -23.14 9.47
C ALA A 98 7.07 -22.88 10.98
N GLN A 99 8.25 -22.41 11.37
CA GLN A 99 8.58 -22.01 12.75
C GLN A 99 7.99 -20.65 13.14
N LEU A 100 7.51 -19.86 12.16
CA LEU A 100 6.98 -18.52 12.40
C LEU A 100 5.60 -18.60 13.04
N HIS A 101 5.44 -17.93 14.17
CA HIS A 101 4.16 -17.78 14.87
C HIS A 101 3.10 -17.09 14.03
N GLY A 102 1.84 -17.34 14.39
CA GLY A 102 0.69 -16.69 13.80
C GLY A 102 0.12 -17.43 12.58
N ARG A 103 -1.11 -17.04 12.24
CA ARG A 103 -1.79 -17.41 11.00
C ARG A 103 -1.30 -16.49 9.90
N LYS A 104 -0.68 -17.06 8.87
CA LYS A 104 0.05 -16.29 7.86
C LYS A 104 -0.68 -16.26 6.53
N PHE A 105 -0.99 -15.06 6.05
CA PHE A 105 -1.48 -14.81 4.71
C PHE A 105 -0.33 -14.29 3.83
N LEU A 106 -0.29 -14.73 2.57
CA LEU A 106 0.74 -14.33 1.61
C LEU A 106 0.11 -13.72 0.36
N VAL A 107 0.39 -12.44 0.13
CA VAL A 107 0.26 -11.80 -1.19
C VAL A 107 1.57 -12.06 -1.93
N PRO A 108 1.59 -12.88 -3.01
CA PRO A 108 2.84 -13.33 -3.63
C PRO A 108 3.69 -12.19 -4.19
N GLY A 109 5.00 -12.25 -3.93
CA GLY A 109 6.00 -11.38 -4.55
C GLY A 109 6.60 -12.00 -5.81
N ASN A 110 7.36 -11.22 -6.57
CA ASN A 110 7.87 -11.66 -7.88
C ASN A 110 8.86 -12.82 -7.79
N HIS A 111 9.49 -13.03 -6.64
CA HIS A 111 10.40 -14.15 -6.42
C HIS A 111 9.73 -15.39 -5.84
N ASP A 112 8.47 -15.29 -5.38
CA ASP A 112 7.71 -16.44 -4.91
C ASP A 112 7.36 -17.39 -6.05
N ARG A 113 7.52 -18.70 -5.83
CA ARG A 113 7.20 -19.73 -6.83
C ARG A 113 5.71 -19.94 -7.07
N VAL A 114 4.90 -19.15 -6.37
CA VAL A 114 3.45 -19.13 -6.44
C VAL A 114 2.92 -17.81 -7.03
N SER A 115 3.79 -16.90 -7.48
CA SER A 115 3.38 -15.64 -8.13
C SER A 115 2.97 -15.85 -9.59
N PRO A 116 1.73 -15.49 -9.97
CA PRO A 116 1.29 -15.40 -11.36
C PRO A 116 2.12 -14.46 -12.24
N ALA A 117 2.76 -13.42 -11.69
CA ALA A 117 3.59 -12.47 -12.43
C ALA A 117 4.85 -13.09 -13.01
N THR A 118 5.43 -14.10 -12.37
CA THR A 118 6.71 -14.69 -12.79
C THR A 118 6.67 -16.19 -13.04
N GLN A 119 5.57 -16.86 -12.67
CA GLN A 119 5.47 -18.32 -12.75
C GLN A 119 4.33 -18.76 -13.67
N SER A 120 4.58 -19.84 -14.43
CA SER A 120 3.50 -20.52 -15.16
C SER A 120 2.52 -21.18 -14.18
N ARG A 121 1.25 -21.33 -14.60
CA ARG A 121 0.22 -22.04 -13.82
C ARG A 121 0.69 -23.43 -13.32
N ARG A 122 1.37 -24.19 -14.18
CA ARG A 122 1.92 -25.51 -13.83
C ARG A 122 2.99 -25.43 -12.73
N ALA A 123 3.80 -24.38 -12.74
CA ALA A 123 4.79 -24.15 -11.69
C ALA A 123 4.10 -23.79 -10.37
N ILE A 124 3.11 -22.90 -10.40
CA ILE A 124 2.31 -22.54 -9.23
C ILE A 124 1.63 -23.76 -8.62
N GLU A 125 0.94 -24.57 -9.42
CA GLU A 125 0.29 -25.82 -8.98
C GLU A 125 1.29 -26.82 -8.37
N ARG A 126 2.54 -26.82 -8.84
CA ARG A 126 3.62 -27.67 -8.30
C ARG A 126 4.12 -27.17 -6.94
N PHE A 127 4.24 -25.87 -6.74
CA PHE A 127 4.87 -25.29 -5.54
C PHE A 127 3.89 -24.89 -4.45
N ALA A 128 2.63 -24.57 -4.78
CA ALA A 128 1.61 -24.17 -3.81
C ALA A 128 1.48 -25.13 -2.61
N PRO A 129 1.49 -26.48 -2.79
CA PRO A 129 1.43 -27.39 -1.65
C PRO A 129 2.58 -27.24 -0.65
N LEU A 130 3.76 -26.79 -1.08
CA LEU A 130 4.90 -26.56 -0.17
C LEU A 130 4.70 -25.31 0.70
N TYR A 131 4.10 -24.26 0.14
CA TYR A 131 3.75 -23.06 0.90
C TYR A 131 2.65 -23.38 1.91
N GLU A 132 1.61 -24.12 1.51
CA GLU A 132 0.52 -24.56 2.39
C GLU A 132 1.03 -25.44 3.54
N GLN A 133 1.93 -26.39 3.25
CA GLN A 133 2.57 -27.23 4.27
C GLN A 133 3.41 -26.43 5.26
N ALA A 134 4.01 -25.32 4.82
CA ALA A 134 4.72 -24.38 5.68
C ALA A 134 3.78 -23.41 6.44
N GLY A 135 2.47 -23.53 6.27
CA GLY A 135 1.46 -22.77 7.01
C GLY A 135 1.08 -21.43 6.38
N TRP A 136 1.32 -21.25 5.08
CA TRP A 136 0.92 -20.05 4.34
C TRP A 136 -0.45 -20.21 3.68
N ILE A 137 -1.30 -19.20 3.83
CA ILE A 137 -2.57 -19.08 3.11
C ILE A 137 -2.36 -18.10 1.95
N MET A 138 -2.40 -18.63 0.73
CA MET A 138 -2.15 -17.83 -0.46
C MET A 138 -3.31 -16.91 -0.80
N LEU A 139 -2.99 -15.65 -1.08
CA LEU A 139 -3.90 -14.62 -1.56
C LEU A 139 -3.58 -14.26 -3.03
N PRO A 140 -4.47 -13.54 -3.72
CA PRO A 140 -4.17 -12.91 -5.01
C PRO A 140 -3.01 -11.91 -4.93
N GLU A 141 -2.40 -11.58 -6.07
CA GLU A 141 -1.23 -10.65 -6.15
C GLU A 141 -1.56 -9.22 -5.71
N ILE A 142 -2.83 -8.83 -5.87
CA ILE A 142 -3.35 -7.57 -5.38
C ILE A 142 -4.66 -7.88 -4.67
N ILE A 143 -4.77 -7.41 -3.44
CA ILE A 143 -5.98 -7.49 -2.63
C ILE A 143 -6.45 -6.09 -2.27
N GLN A 144 -7.74 -5.95 -2.08
CA GLN A 144 -8.37 -4.73 -1.61
C GLN A 144 -9.29 -5.03 -0.43
N GLY A 145 -9.67 -4.02 0.33
CA GLY A 145 -10.57 -4.18 1.45
C GLY A 145 -10.74 -2.88 2.19
N THR A 146 -11.33 -2.96 3.38
CA THR A 146 -11.44 -1.81 4.27
C THR A 146 -10.78 -2.10 5.59
N ARG A 147 -10.08 -1.10 6.16
CA ARG A 147 -9.60 -1.09 7.53
C ARG A 147 -10.15 0.18 8.18
N ARG A 148 -10.92 0.05 9.27
CA ARG A 148 -11.57 1.20 9.95
C ARG A 148 -12.41 2.10 9.01
N GLY A 149 -13.00 1.51 7.98
CA GLY A 149 -13.82 2.21 6.98
C GLY A 149 -13.05 2.90 5.85
N THR A 150 -11.71 2.86 5.86
CA THR A 150 -10.86 3.38 4.77
C THR A 150 -10.54 2.26 3.79
N LEU A 151 -10.67 2.53 2.48
CA LEU A 151 -10.22 1.63 1.42
C LEU A 151 -8.70 1.44 1.52
N LEU A 152 -8.24 0.20 1.39
CA LEU A 152 -6.83 -0.15 1.47
C LEU A 152 -6.50 -1.20 0.42
N LEU A 153 -5.42 -0.98 -0.32
CA LEU A 153 -4.83 -1.94 -1.23
C LEU A 153 -3.57 -2.55 -0.60
N ALA A 154 -3.29 -3.81 -0.93
CA ALA A 154 -2.00 -4.41 -0.65
C ALA A 154 -1.52 -5.20 -1.88
N SER A 155 -0.26 -5.00 -2.22
CA SER A 155 0.47 -5.66 -3.29
C SER A 155 1.92 -5.82 -2.85
N HIS A 156 2.66 -6.77 -3.42
CA HIS A 156 4.10 -6.75 -3.24
C HIS A 156 4.73 -5.50 -3.88
N TYR A 157 4.23 -5.09 -5.05
CA TYR A 157 4.78 -3.98 -5.81
C TYR A 157 4.20 -2.62 -5.38
N PRO A 158 5.00 -1.54 -5.38
CA PRO A 158 4.48 -0.18 -5.26
C PRO A 158 3.79 0.29 -6.56
N TYR A 159 2.99 1.35 -6.48
CA TYR A 159 2.44 2.08 -7.62
C TYR A 159 3.53 2.51 -8.61
N SER A 160 4.63 3.05 -8.09
CA SER A 160 5.79 3.51 -8.88
C SER A 160 7.07 3.36 -8.06
N GLY A 161 8.21 3.25 -8.75
CA GLY A 161 9.52 3.09 -8.11
C GLY A 161 9.97 1.62 -8.05
N ASP A 162 11.27 1.43 -8.22
CA ASP A 162 11.98 0.15 -8.13
C ASP A 162 13.43 0.44 -7.70
N THR A 163 14.13 -0.57 -7.19
CA THR A 163 15.55 -0.52 -6.78
C THR A 163 16.52 -0.07 -7.88
N GLN A 164 16.10 -0.06 -9.15
CA GLN A 164 16.99 0.19 -10.30
C GLN A 164 16.50 1.31 -11.24
N ASP A 165 15.86 2.35 -10.71
CA ASP A 165 15.41 3.58 -11.43
C ASP A 165 14.44 3.34 -12.62
N ALA A 166 14.04 2.10 -12.90
CA ALA A 166 13.10 1.72 -13.95
C ALA A 166 12.09 0.69 -13.43
N ASP A 167 10.79 0.98 -13.60
CA ASP A 167 9.71 0.13 -13.11
C ASP A 167 9.73 -1.25 -13.81
N ARG A 168 9.96 -2.32 -13.03
CA ARG A 168 9.74 -3.70 -13.50
C ARG A 168 8.33 -4.17 -13.17
N HIS A 169 7.88 -5.20 -13.89
CA HIS A 169 6.57 -5.84 -13.70
C HIS A 169 5.37 -4.89 -13.76
N THR A 170 5.43 -3.88 -14.63
CA THR A 170 4.42 -2.81 -14.73
C THR A 170 2.98 -3.30 -14.91
N SER A 171 2.76 -4.46 -15.54
CA SER A 171 1.42 -5.06 -15.70
C SER A 171 0.84 -5.70 -14.43
N HIS A 172 1.66 -5.92 -13.39
CA HIS A 172 1.26 -6.50 -12.11
C HIS A 172 1.30 -5.47 -10.97
N ARG A 173 1.60 -4.21 -11.29
CA ARG A 173 1.51 -3.09 -10.36
C ARG A 173 0.05 -2.65 -10.25
N PRO A 174 -0.41 -2.28 -9.05
CA PRO A 174 -1.70 -1.61 -8.92
C PRO A 174 -1.66 -0.27 -9.66
N VAL A 175 -2.80 0.18 -10.16
CA VAL A 175 -2.91 1.50 -10.81
C VAL A 175 -3.15 2.56 -9.74
N ASP A 176 -2.32 3.60 -9.72
CA ASP A 176 -2.52 4.71 -8.79
C ASP A 176 -3.78 5.51 -9.16
N ARG A 177 -4.80 5.37 -8.31
CA ARG A 177 -6.04 6.16 -8.35
C ARG A 177 -6.27 6.91 -7.04
N GLY A 178 -5.21 7.11 -6.25
CA GLY A 178 -5.26 7.77 -4.95
C GLY A 178 -5.68 6.86 -3.78
N ALA A 179 -5.82 5.55 -3.97
CA ALA A 179 -6.10 4.65 -2.86
C ALA A 179 -4.81 4.40 -2.03
N PRO A 180 -4.88 4.35 -0.68
CA PRO A 180 -3.75 3.91 0.14
C PRO A 180 -3.28 2.50 -0.25
N LEU A 181 -1.97 2.31 -0.41
CA LEU A 181 -1.32 1.06 -0.79
C LEU A 181 -0.27 0.63 0.23
N LEU A 182 -0.32 -0.62 0.65
CA LEU A 182 0.75 -1.29 1.39
C LEU A 182 1.63 -2.07 0.41
N HIS A 183 2.96 -1.95 0.51
CA HIS A 183 3.88 -2.63 -0.40
C HIS A 183 5.23 -3.04 0.19
N GLY A 184 5.89 -3.96 -0.51
CA GLY A 184 7.27 -4.41 -0.26
C GLY A 184 8.21 -4.00 -1.39
N HIS A 185 9.05 -4.94 -1.83
CA HIS A 185 9.82 -4.96 -3.08
C HIS A 185 11.01 -4.00 -3.18
N THR A 186 10.89 -2.78 -2.66
CA THR A 186 11.89 -1.73 -2.88
C THR A 186 13.18 -1.94 -2.09
N HIS A 187 13.17 -2.77 -1.05
CA HIS A 187 14.27 -2.90 -0.08
C HIS A 187 14.78 -1.55 0.46
N ASP A 188 13.91 -0.54 0.44
CA ASP A 188 14.26 0.77 0.93
C ASP A 188 14.43 0.68 2.45
N ARG A 189 15.43 1.40 2.95
CA ARG A 189 15.72 1.47 4.38
C ARG A 189 15.04 2.67 5.03
N GLU A 190 14.46 3.56 4.23
CA GLU A 190 13.54 4.56 4.74
C GLU A 190 12.18 3.92 5.00
N ASN A 191 11.70 4.13 6.22
CA ASN A 191 10.52 3.44 6.74
C ASN A 191 9.27 4.25 6.47
N GLY A 192 8.20 3.60 6.05
CA GLY A 192 6.85 4.13 6.19
C GLY A 192 6.33 4.84 4.94
N PRO A 193 5.54 5.92 5.11
CA PRO A 193 4.70 6.43 4.05
C PRO A 193 5.45 7.35 3.07
N VAL A 194 5.25 7.11 1.78
CA VAL A 194 5.62 8.03 0.69
C VAL A 194 4.36 8.33 -0.11
N GLY A 195 3.72 9.47 0.20
CA GLY A 195 2.40 9.80 -0.31
C GLY A 195 1.36 8.77 0.11
N HIS A 196 0.67 8.17 -0.88
CA HIS A 196 -0.40 7.18 -0.65
C HIS A 196 0.12 5.73 -0.58
N GLN A 197 1.42 5.55 -0.35
CA GLN A 197 2.05 4.23 -0.26
C GLN A 197 2.76 4.07 1.08
N PHE A 198 2.75 2.88 1.65
CA PHE A 198 3.48 2.54 2.86
C PHE A 198 4.33 1.30 2.62
N HIS A 199 5.66 1.47 2.69
CA HIS A 199 6.58 0.35 2.58
C HIS A 199 6.59 -0.46 3.88
N VAL A 200 6.52 -1.79 3.81
CA VAL A 200 6.50 -2.71 4.97
C VAL A 200 7.62 -3.77 4.92
N GLY A 201 8.64 -3.56 4.09
CA GLY A 201 9.78 -4.47 3.94
C GLY A 201 10.57 -4.62 5.25
N VAL A 202 11.05 -5.83 5.53
CA VAL A 202 11.84 -6.12 6.74
C VAL A 202 13.10 -5.26 6.88
N ASP A 203 13.68 -4.81 5.77
CA ASP A 203 14.90 -3.98 5.74
C ASP A 203 14.69 -2.61 6.41
N ALA A 204 13.47 -2.07 6.27
CA ALA A 204 13.02 -0.85 6.93
C ALA A 204 12.79 -1.07 8.43
N PHE A 205 12.07 -2.14 8.81
CA PHE A 205 11.55 -2.30 10.18
C PHE A 205 12.39 -3.22 11.07
N GLY A 206 13.70 -3.23 10.87
CA GLY A 206 14.63 -3.97 11.73
C GLY A 206 14.36 -5.47 11.74
N TYR A 207 14.02 -6.05 10.59
CA TYR A 207 13.87 -7.49 10.41
C TYR A 207 12.77 -8.13 11.25
N ALA A 208 11.68 -7.40 11.51
CA ALA A 208 10.52 -7.89 12.25
C ALA A 208 9.20 -7.40 11.61
N PRO A 209 8.09 -8.13 11.79
CA PRO A 209 6.77 -7.61 11.46
C PRO A 209 6.44 -6.36 12.26
N ILE A 210 5.69 -5.45 11.66
CA ILE A 210 5.17 -4.26 12.34
C ILE A 210 3.71 -4.47 12.74
N PRO A 211 3.26 -3.91 13.88
CA PRO A 211 1.86 -3.98 14.25
C PRO A 211 1.01 -3.19 13.26
N PHE A 212 -0.14 -3.74 12.88
CA PHE A 212 -1.08 -3.10 11.95
C PHE A 212 -1.64 -1.78 12.50
N THR A 213 -1.51 -1.53 13.81
CA THR A 213 -1.83 -0.23 14.42
C THR A 213 -0.95 0.91 13.91
N LEU A 214 0.24 0.63 13.37
CA LEU A 214 1.05 1.64 12.69
C LEU A 214 0.40 2.05 11.36
N ILE A 215 -0.16 1.09 10.64
CA ILE A 215 -0.94 1.36 9.43
C ILE A 215 -2.20 2.14 9.78
N ASP A 216 -2.88 1.77 10.87
CA ASP A 216 -4.04 2.52 11.36
C ASP A 216 -3.70 4.00 11.61
N ALA A 217 -2.55 4.29 12.24
CA ALA A 217 -2.11 5.67 12.50
C ALA A 217 -1.81 6.45 11.21
N TRP A 218 -1.23 5.79 10.20
CA TRP A 218 -1.01 6.39 8.89
C TRP A 218 -2.33 6.67 8.14
N LEU A 219 -3.27 5.74 8.17
CA LEU A 219 -4.60 5.94 7.58
C LEU A 219 -5.38 7.06 8.28
N ASP A 220 -5.21 7.22 9.59
CA ASP A 220 -5.78 8.34 10.34
C ASP A 220 -5.17 9.69 9.88
N ASP A 221 -3.90 9.69 9.48
CA ASP A 221 -3.20 10.89 8.99
C ASP A 221 -3.67 11.29 7.59
N LEU A 222 -3.70 10.35 6.65
CA LEU A 222 -4.23 10.59 5.31
C LEU A 222 -5.65 11.14 5.33
N ARG A 223 -6.51 10.60 6.22
CA ARG A 223 -7.88 11.11 6.38
C ARG A 223 -7.93 12.55 6.86
N ARG A 224 -7.06 12.93 7.81
CA ARG A 224 -6.98 14.32 8.28
C ARG A 224 -6.56 15.26 7.17
N GLU A 225 -5.55 14.89 6.40
CA GLU A 225 -5.10 15.68 5.24
C GLU A 225 -6.21 15.86 4.20
N GLU A 226 -6.95 14.78 3.88
CA GLU A 226 -8.10 14.84 2.98
C GLU A 226 -9.21 15.77 3.50
N GLU A 227 -9.52 15.72 4.80
CA GLU A 227 -10.52 16.57 5.44
C GLU A 227 -10.12 18.06 5.42
N GLU A 228 -8.85 18.37 5.67
CA GLU A 228 -8.29 19.71 5.62
C GLU A 228 -8.31 20.28 4.20
N ILE A 229 -7.87 19.50 3.20
CA ILE A 229 -7.95 19.88 1.78
C ILE A 229 -9.40 20.12 1.38
N ALA A 230 -10.31 19.22 1.76
CA ALA A 230 -11.73 19.37 1.45
C ALA A 230 -12.34 20.60 2.12
N ALA A 231 -11.89 20.98 3.33
CA ALA A 231 -12.31 22.20 4.00
C ALA A 231 -11.84 23.45 3.24
N ILE A 232 -10.57 23.50 2.83
CA ILE A 232 -10.01 24.60 2.03
C ILE A 232 -10.75 24.74 0.70
N VAL A 233 -11.03 23.62 0.02
CA VAL A 233 -11.79 23.61 -1.25
C VAL A 233 -13.21 24.11 -1.04
N ARG A 234 -13.91 23.67 0.03
CA ARG A 234 -15.24 24.18 0.38
C ARG A 234 -15.23 25.67 0.68
N GLU A 235 -14.26 26.15 1.45
CA GLU A 235 -14.11 27.58 1.77
C GLU A 235 -13.89 28.41 0.50
N ARG A 236 -12.94 28.01 -0.36
CA ARG A 236 -12.68 28.69 -1.64
C ARG A 236 -13.91 28.68 -2.55
N THR A 237 -14.64 27.56 -2.63
CA THR A 237 -15.87 27.46 -3.41
C THR A 237 -16.98 28.36 -2.86
N ALA A 238 -17.04 28.51 -1.53
CA ALA A 238 -17.99 29.39 -0.86
C ALA A 238 -17.65 30.89 -1.02
N MET A 239 -16.38 31.24 -1.26
CA MET A 239 -15.92 32.61 -1.50
C MET A 239 -16.32 33.18 -2.87
N GLY A 240 -16.97 32.38 -3.74
CA GLY A 240 -17.45 32.81 -5.06
C GLY A 240 -16.46 32.55 -6.19
N GLU A 241 -16.82 32.95 -7.42
CA GLU A 241 -15.93 32.81 -8.58
C GLU A 241 -14.63 33.60 -8.38
N SER A 242 -13.50 32.99 -8.71
CA SER A 242 -12.21 33.69 -8.70
C SER A 242 -12.25 34.84 -9.70
N THR A 243 -11.78 36.02 -9.28
CA THR A 243 -11.57 37.17 -10.18
C THR A 243 -10.74 36.72 -11.39
N PRO A 244 -11.23 36.91 -12.63
CA PRO A 244 -10.48 36.58 -13.84
C PRO A 244 -9.09 37.22 -13.84
N LEU A 245 -8.08 36.52 -14.36
CA LEU A 245 -6.68 37.00 -14.38
C LEU A 245 -6.55 38.39 -15.03
N SER A 246 -7.36 38.67 -16.05
CA SER A 246 -7.44 39.97 -16.72
C SER A 246 -7.90 41.10 -15.79
N GLU A 247 -8.93 40.86 -14.98
CA GLU A 247 -9.41 41.84 -13.99
C GLU A 247 -8.41 42.05 -12.84
N LEU A 248 -7.69 40.99 -12.44
CA LEU A 248 -6.64 41.11 -11.43
C LEU A 248 -5.45 41.92 -11.95
N ALA A 249 -5.04 41.70 -13.20
CA ALA A 249 -3.95 42.43 -13.83
C ALA A 249 -4.29 43.91 -14.02
N GLU A 250 -5.51 44.24 -14.44
CA GLU A 250 -5.99 45.62 -14.53
C GLU A 250 -5.96 46.32 -13.16
N LYS A 251 -6.44 45.65 -12.10
CA LYS A 251 -6.40 46.19 -10.73
C LYS A 251 -4.98 46.44 -10.21
N LEU A 252 -4.02 45.64 -10.63
CA LEU A 252 -2.62 45.75 -10.21
C LEU A 252 -1.79 46.65 -11.15
N GLY A 253 -2.39 47.19 -12.22
CA GLY A 253 -1.69 48.02 -13.20
C GLY A 253 -0.67 47.25 -14.04
N ILE A 254 -0.86 45.94 -14.21
CA ILE A 254 0.00 45.05 -14.98
C ILE A 254 -0.57 44.91 -16.39
N ASP A 255 0.21 45.27 -17.40
CA ASP A 255 -0.13 45.01 -18.79
C ASP A 255 0.26 43.57 -19.18
N LEU A 256 -0.75 42.70 -19.29
CA LEU A 256 -0.55 41.29 -19.68
C LEU A 256 -0.04 41.13 -21.12
N ALA A 257 -0.26 42.11 -22.00
CA ALA A 257 0.23 42.05 -23.39
C ALA A 257 1.75 42.25 -23.46
N ALA A 258 2.34 43.01 -22.53
CA ALA A 258 3.77 43.26 -22.46
C ALA A 258 4.59 42.06 -21.91
N LEU A 259 3.93 41.08 -21.29
CA LEU A 259 4.55 39.87 -20.74
C LEU A 259 4.60 38.69 -21.74
N GLY A 260 3.87 38.79 -22.86
CA GLY A 260 3.77 37.73 -23.87
C GLY A 260 4.79 37.82 -25.02
N ASP A 261 5.52 38.94 -25.14
CA ASP A 261 6.56 39.12 -26.15
C ASP A 261 7.93 38.71 -25.56
N THR A 262 8.18 37.41 -25.50
CA THR A 262 9.56 36.91 -25.55
C THR A 262 9.97 36.85 -27.03
N PRO A 263 11.00 37.59 -27.47
CA PRO A 263 11.53 37.41 -28.81
C PRO A 263 12.16 36.01 -28.92
N GLU A 264 11.93 35.35 -30.05
CA GLU A 264 12.55 34.09 -30.47
C GLU A 264 14.08 34.09 -30.38
#